data_AF-A0A6J2TPW8-F1
#
_entry.id   AF-A0A6J2TPW8-F1
#
_cell.length_a   1.000
_cell.length_b   1.000
_cell.length_c   1.000
_cell.angle_alpha   90.00
_cell.angle_beta   90.00
_cell.angle_gamma   90.00
#
_symmetry.space_group_name_H-M   'P 1'
#
loop_
_entity.id
_entity.type
_entity.pdbx_description
1 polymer ?
#
loop_
_entity_poly.entity_id
_entity_poly.type
_entity_poly.pdbx_seq_one_letter_code
_entity_poly.pdbx_strand_id
1 'polypeptide(L)'
;MSKRKADITDKEMAAPKSSAHESAAFIISEDQPLKEYKNLMNKHVQVDEIVDDEVTRENFSKTAAAAHDVIWRLLFKEGSGKAEQQKAAELLEEYKGDACFYAPWPYNEWIVKLRDEVLKRDLLDFWRDAIVKNQLGPCWSRDSDLFDGDDAPPVEFYAKAGCVAPFSASLKVRAASAAESNDVEASPAETAAAEVDKEAVLSGNFEATISDEQPTKDYRNLMNRYVLVNYIVPDERTTANVNKIAKAARKYIWEQLFSDASKPDPSKLDNVAELLQEYKSDAGFYGPWDYNEWIVTLRDEVLKRDLLDFWRDVIVKNELGPCCSRDSDMFDGDDAPPLEFYAKAGCVAPFSASVTKSNDVEASAAEPAAADVDKEAVLSGNFEANISDEQPSKDYRNLMNRYVAVDYIVPDERKTANVNKIAKAVRKYIWEQLFRDASKPDQNKFDKVAKLLREYKSDAGFYGPWDYNEWIVTLRDEVLRRELLDFWREKMVPMQLGPCWYQDSDLLDSSDPIPTEFYHKAGCTAPFKVPDDLNND
;
A
#
# COMPACT_ATOMS: atom_id res chain seq x y z
N MET A 1 -29.74 -63.47 -18.47
CA MET A 1 -31.16 -63.19 -18.83
C MET A 1 -31.95 -63.11 -17.54
N SER A 2 -32.86 -62.16 -17.26
CA SER A 2 -33.28 -60.93 -17.97
C SER A 2 -34.02 -59.98 -16.99
N LYS A 3 -33.71 -58.68 -17.00
CA LYS A 3 -34.59 -57.48 -16.81
C LYS A 3 -35.84 -57.61 -15.90
N ARG A 4 -36.01 -56.85 -14.79
CA ARG A 4 -36.47 -55.43 -14.64
C ARG A 4 -36.75 -55.14 -13.13
N LYS A 5 -37.01 -53.94 -12.59
CA LYS A 5 -36.97 -52.51 -13.01
C LYS A 5 -36.29 -51.73 -11.85
N ALA A 6 -36.90 -50.68 -11.30
CA ALA A 6 -36.56 -49.90 -10.10
C ALA A 6 -37.81 -49.13 -9.63
N ASP A 7 -37.97 -48.86 -8.33
CA ASP A 7 -38.71 -47.75 -7.69
C ASP A 7 -37.99 -47.59 -6.34
N ILE A 8 -37.32 -46.48 -5.98
CA ILE A 8 -37.70 -45.06 -5.94
C ILE A 8 -38.89 -44.85 -5.01
N THR A 9 -38.59 -44.56 -3.75
CA THR A 9 -39.53 -44.14 -2.71
C THR A 9 -39.61 -42.63 -2.63
N ASP A 10 -40.83 -42.10 -2.62
CA ASP A 10 -41.11 -40.67 -2.49
C ASP A 10 -40.68 -40.08 -1.14
N LYS A 11 -40.15 -38.86 -1.18
CA LYS A 11 -40.34 -37.85 -0.14
C LYS A 11 -40.68 -36.50 -0.76
N GLU A 12 -42.00 -36.33 -0.92
CA GLU A 12 -42.79 -35.12 -0.74
C GLU A 12 -42.09 -33.75 -0.95
N MET A 13 -42.53 -33.04 -1.99
CA MET A 13 -42.01 -31.71 -2.34
C MET A 13 -42.50 -30.63 -1.38
N ALA A 14 -41.57 -29.89 -0.78
CA ALA A 14 -41.80 -28.50 -0.39
C ALA A 14 -41.29 -27.59 -1.51
N ALA A 15 -42.19 -27.02 -2.30
CA ALA A 15 -41.82 -26.06 -3.34
C ALA A 15 -41.53 -24.68 -2.70
N PRO A 16 -40.33 -24.10 -2.88
CA PRO A 16 -40.14 -22.68 -2.64
C PRO A 16 -40.90 -21.90 -3.72
N LYS A 17 -41.67 -20.90 -3.29
CA LYS A 17 -42.45 -20.05 -4.20
C LYS A 17 -41.52 -19.26 -5.09
N SER A 18 -41.88 -19.16 -6.36
CA SER A 18 -41.14 -18.39 -7.36
C SER A 18 -41.14 -16.89 -7.06
N SER A 19 -39.99 -16.27 -7.35
CA SER A 19 -39.85 -14.94 -7.98
C SER A 19 -40.55 -13.73 -7.33
N ALA A 20 -39.77 -12.92 -6.60
CA ALA A 20 -39.94 -11.45 -6.56
C ALA A 20 -38.80 -10.67 -5.87
N HIS A 21 -37.96 -11.28 -5.02
CA HIS A 21 -37.19 -10.51 -4.01
C HIS A 21 -35.65 -10.51 -4.08
N GLU A 22 -35.00 -11.26 -4.97
CA GLU A 22 -33.53 -11.41 -4.96
C GLU A 22 -32.76 -10.54 -5.98
N SER A 23 -33.44 -9.85 -6.91
CA SER A 23 -32.76 -9.05 -7.95
C SER A 23 -32.31 -7.65 -7.48
N ALA A 24 -32.20 -7.41 -6.18
CA ALA A 24 -31.88 -6.10 -5.59
C ALA A 24 -30.56 -6.08 -4.78
N ALA A 25 -29.86 -7.20 -4.67
CA ALA A 25 -28.71 -7.35 -3.77
C ALA A 25 -27.37 -6.78 -4.31
N PHE A 26 -27.22 -6.66 -5.63
CA PHE A 26 -25.96 -6.24 -6.28
C PHE A 26 -26.19 -4.96 -7.09
N ILE A 27 -26.40 -3.85 -6.39
CA ILE A 27 -26.60 -2.52 -7.00
C ILE A 27 -25.41 -1.65 -6.66
N ILE A 28 -24.87 -0.97 -7.68
CA ILE A 28 -23.84 0.07 -7.56
C ILE A 28 -24.44 1.36 -8.16
N SER A 29 -24.31 2.47 -7.43
CA SER A 29 -24.80 3.79 -7.83
C SER A 29 -23.79 4.57 -8.67
N GLU A 30 -24.25 5.66 -9.29
CA GLU A 30 -23.37 6.64 -9.96
C GLU A 30 -22.77 7.65 -8.95
N ASP A 31 -23.22 7.63 -7.69
CA ASP A 31 -22.85 8.59 -6.65
C ASP A 31 -21.56 8.19 -5.94
N GLN A 32 -21.47 6.98 -5.39
CA GLN A 32 -20.28 6.43 -4.73
C GLN A 32 -19.86 5.05 -5.28
N PRO A 33 -19.62 4.92 -6.59
CA PRO A 33 -19.46 3.63 -7.28
C PRO A 33 -18.37 2.73 -6.69
N LEU A 34 -17.17 3.27 -6.45
CA LEU A 34 -16.05 2.51 -5.88
C LEU A 34 -16.35 1.99 -4.46
N LYS A 35 -16.94 2.84 -3.60
CA LYS A 35 -17.27 2.47 -2.22
C LYS A 35 -18.33 1.38 -2.17
N GLU A 36 -19.35 1.48 -3.02
CA GLU A 36 -20.41 0.47 -3.11
C GLU A 36 -19.90 -0.85 -3.71
N TYR A 37 -19.00 -0.79 -4.69
CA TYR A 37 -18.30 -1.96 -5.23
C TYR A 37 -17.50 -2.70 -4.15
N LYS A 38 -16.59 -2.01 -3.44
CA LYS A 38 -15.81 -2.61 -2.33
C LYS A 38 -16.73 -3.21 -1.26
N ASN A 39 -17.83 -2.53 -0.92
CA ASN A 39 -18.82 -3.04 0.04
C ASN A 39 -19.49 -4.35 -0.41
N LEU A 40 -19.75 -4.52 -1.72
CA LEU A 40 -20.28 -5.78 -2.28
C LEU A 40 -19.21 -6.89 -2.29
N MET A 41 -17.96 -6.55 -2.64
CA MET A 41 -16.83 -7.50 -2.59
C MET A 41 -16.64 -8.05 -1.17
N ASN A 42 -16.50 -7.17 -0.17
CA ASN A 42 -16.29 -7.55 1.23
C ASN A 42 -17.46 -8.34 1.83
N LYS A 43 -18.70 -8.10 1.38
CA LYS A 43 -19.90 -8.78 1.93
C LYS A 43 -20.25 -10.10 1.27
N HIS A 44 -19.86 -10.30 0.01
CA HIS A 44 -20.39 -11.40 -0.81
C HIS A 44 -19.32 -12.22 -1.53
N VAL A 45 -18.06 -11.78 -1.55
CA VAL A 45 -16.96 -12.47 -2.24
C VAL A 45 -15.79 -12.75 -1.27
N GLN A 46 -15.35 -11.75 -0.51
CA GLN A 46 -14.29 -11.86 0.48
C GLN A 46 -14.88 -12.17 1.88
N VAL A 47 -15.53 -13.33 1.99
CA VAL A 47 -16.19 -13.76 3.24
C VAL A 47 -15.29 -14.75 3.97
N ASP A 48 -14.90 -14.45 5.22
CA ASP A 48 -14.04 -15.30 6.07
C ASP A 48 -14.73 -16.60 6.59
N GLU A 49 -15.98 -16.85 6.17
CA GLU A 49 -16.69 -18.10 6.42
C GLU A 49 -16.42 -19.11 5.29
N ILE A 50 -16.53 -20.41 5.59
CA ILE A 50 -16.39 -21.47 4.57
C ILE A 50 -17.62 -21.48 3.66
N VAL A 51 -17.53 -20.71 2.57
CA VAL A 51 -18.52 -20.63 1.48
C VAL A 51 -18.09 -21.54 0.33
N ASP A 52 -19.05 -22.05 -0.44
CA ASP A 52 -18.80 -22.84 -1.66
C ASP A 52 -18.21 -21.96 -2.77
N ASP A 53 -17.11 -22.40 -3.40
CA ASP A 53 -16.45 -21.71 -4.51
C ASP A 53 -17.42 -21.34 -5.65
N GLU A 54 -18.45 -22.16 -5.91
CA GLU A 54 -19.46 -21.84 -6.93
C GLU A 54 -20.30 -20.62 -6.54
N VAL A 55 -20.61 -20.45 -5.25
CA VAL A 55 -21.36 -19.29 -4.73
C VAL A 55 -20.49 -18.04 -4.75
N THR A 56 -19.22 -18.13 -4.30
CA THR A 56 -18.26 -17.01 -4.35
C THR A 56 -18.06 -16.52 -5.77
N ARG A 57 -17.89 -17.44 -6.74
CA ARG A 57 -17.79 -17.14 -8.17
C ARG A 57 -19.07 -16.51 -8.74
N GLU A 58 -20.26 -16.99 -8.35
CA GLU A 58 -21.52 -16.40 -8.81
C GLU A 58 -21.72 -14.99 -8.26
N ASN A 59 -21.37 -14.76 -6.99
CA ASN A 59 -21.41 -13.44 -6.36
C ASN A 59 -20.43 -12.46 -7.00
N PHE A 60 -19.19 -12.89 -7.27
CA PHE A 60 -18.23 -12.08 -8.04
C PHE A 60 -18.77 -11.72 -9.43
N SER A 61 -19.33 -12.69 -10.15
CA SER A 61 -19.94 -12.47 -11.47
C SER A 61 -21.08 -11.44 -11.44
N LYS A 62 -21.94 -11.46 -10.41
CA LYS A 62 -23.00 -10.46 -10.21
C LYS A 62 -22.43 -9.07 -9.91
N THR A 63 -21.44 -8.97 -9.03
CA THR A 63 -20.77 -7.70 -8.70
C THR A 63 -20.04 -7.11 -9.91
N ALA A 64 -19.31 -7.93 -10.66
CA ALA A 64 -18.63 -7.55 -11.91
C ALA A 64 -19.62 -7.03 -12.97
N ALA A 65 -20.77 -7.70 -13.14
CA ALA A 65 -21.81 -7.24 -14.06
C ALA A 65 -22.40 -5.87 -13.66
N ALA A 66 -22.57 -5.61 -12.35
CA ALA A 66 -22.98 -4.30 -11.85
C ALA A 66 -21.91 -3.22 -12.09
N ALA A 67 -20.63 -3.54 -11.87
CA ALA A 67 -19.51 -2.64 -12.13
C ALA A 67 -19.41 -2.27 -13.61
N HIS A 68 -19.52 -3.25 -14.52
CA HIS A 68 -19.57 -3.04 -15.97
C HIS A 68 -20.67 -2.05 -16.38
N ASP A 69 -21.90 -2.21 -15.87
CA ASP A 69 -23.03 -1.33 -16.21
C ASP A 69 -22.83 0.11 -15.70
N VAL A 70 -22.30 0.27 -14.48
CA VAL A 70 -22.03 1.59 -13.91
C VAL A 70 -20.89 2.30 -14.62
N ILE A 71 -19.77 1.62 -14.91
CA ILE A 71 -18.68 2.20 -15.72
C ILE A 71 -19.21 2.63 -17.09
N TRP A 72 -20.05 1.81 -17.72
CA TRP A 72 -20.67 2.14 -19.01
C TRP A 72 -21.58 3.37 -18.91
N ARG A 73 -22.42 3.47 -17.88
CA ARG A 73 -23.28 4.63 -17.64
C ARG A 73 -22.47 5.90 -17.35
N LEU A 74 -21.50 5.85 -16.45
CA LEU A 74 -20.65 6.99 -16.10
C LEU A 74 -19.91 7.58 -17.32
N LEU A 75 -19.46 6.73 -18.26
CA LEU A 75 -18.73 7.19 -19.45
C LEU A 75 -19.63 7.61 -20.61
N PHE A 76 -20.85 7.05 -20.72
CA PHE A 76 -21.64 7.14 -21.96
C PHE A 76 -23.04 7.73 -21.82
N LYS A 77 -23.47 8.07 -20.60
CA LYS A 77 -24.70 8.84 -20.33
C LYS A 77 -24.57 10.27 -20.85
N GLU A 78 -25.68 10.83 -21.35
CA GLU A 78 -25.72 12.23 -21.79
C GLU A 78 -25.39 13.16 -20.63
N GLY A 79 -24.42 14.05 -20.82
CA GLY A 79 -23.93 14.95 -19.76
C GLY A 79 -22.75 14.44 -18.94
N SER A 80 -22.20 13.25 -19.24
CA SER A 80 -20.94 12.78 -18.63
C SER A 80 -19.81 13.79 -18.79
N GLY A 81 -19.19 14.19 -17.67
CA GLY A 81 -18.06 15.10 -17.61
C GLY A 81 -16.79 14.42 -17.08
N LYS A 82 -15.79 15.26 -16.72
CA LYS A 82 -14.51 14.75 -16.21
C LYS A 82 -14.62 14.11 -14.82
N ALA A 83 -15.62 14.46 -14.02
CA ALA A 83 -15.83 13.86 -12.69
C ALA A 83 -16.36 12.43 -12.80
N GLU A 84 -17.30 12.19 -13.72
CA GLU A 84 -17.88 10.88 -14.00
C GLU A 84 -16.84 9.95 -14.65
N GLN A 85 -16.01 10.49 -15.56
CA GLN A 85 -14.85 9.79 -16.11
C GLN A 85 -13.82 9.40 -15.03
N GLN A 86 -13.57 10.27 -14.05
CA GLN A 86 -12.66 9.96 -12.93
C GLN A 86 -13.22 8.82 -12.07
N LYS A 87 -14.50 8.88 -11.67
CA LYS A 87 -15.17 7.77 -10.94
C LYS A 87 -15.15 6.46 -11.73
N ALA A 88 -15.28 6.53 -13.06
CA ALA A 88 -15.23 5.36 -13.93
C ALA A 88 -13.81 4.77 -14.05
N ALA A 89 -12.75 5.60 -14.03
CA ALA A 89 -11.37 5.13 -13.96
C ALA A 89 -11.10 4.41 -12.63
N GLU A 90 -11.46 5.04 -11.51
CA GLU A 90 -11.27 4.51 -10.16
C GLU A 90 -11.99 3.16 -9.97
N LEU A 91 -13.27 3.05 -10.38
CA LEU A 91 -14.00 1.78 -10.33
C LEU A 91 -13.41 0.74 -11.29
N LEU A 92 -12.93 1.13 -12.48
CA LEU A 92 -12.33 0.21 -13.45
C LEU A 92 -10.97 -0.36 -12.98
N GLU A 93 -10.18 0.46 -12.29
CA GLU A 93 -8.87 0.10 -11.73
C GLU A 93 -9.01 -0.94 -10.62
N GLU A 94 -9.88 -0.67 -9.64
CA GLU A 94 -10.20 -1.63 -8.56
C GLU A 94 -10.79 -2.93 -9.13
N TYR A 95 -11.82 -2.83 -9.98
CA TYR A 95 -12.47 -4.00 -10.57
C TYR A 95 -11.50 -4.83 -11.43
N LYS A 96 -10.52 -4.21 -12.10
CA LYS A 96 -9.48 -4.96 -12.82
C LYS A 96 -8.60 -5.76 -11.86
N GLY A 97 -8.22 -5.18 -10.72
CA GLY A 97 -7.43 -5.87 -9.68
C GLY A 97 -8.12 -7.14 -9.21
N ASP A 98 -9.40 -7.05 -8.84
CA ASP A 98 -10.19 -8.22 -8.46
C ASP A 98 -10.39 -9.20 -9.63
N ALA A 99 -10.64 -8.71 -10.84
CA ALA A 99 -10.84 -9.56 -12.01
C ALA A 99 -9.59 -10.37 -12.37
N CYS A 100 -8.39 -9.83 -12.16
CA CYS A 100 -7.12 -10.56 -12.33
C CYS A 100 -7.04 -11.82 -11.45
N PHE A 101 -7.65 -11.82 -10.28
CA PHE A 101 -7.64 -12.94 -9.33
C PHE A 101 -8.86 -13.86 -9.51
N TYR A 102 -10.07 -13.31 -9.55
CA TYR A 102 -11.30 -14.12 -9.51
C TYR A 102 -11.78 -14.62 -10.88
N ALA A 103 -11.74 -13.79 -11.93
CA ALA A 103 -12.20 -14.16 -13.28
C ALA A 103 -11.74 -13.15 -14.36
N PRO A 104 -10.56 -13.33 -14.99
CA PRO A 104 -10.03 -12.39 -15.96
C PRO A 104 -10.70 -12.49 -17.34
N TRP A 105 -11.23 -13.66 -17.73
CA TRP A 105 -11.80 -13.84 -19.08
C TRP A 105 -13.03 -12.93 -19.37
N PRO A 106 -14.03 -12.79 -18.47
CA PRO A 106 -15.13 -11.84 -18.66
C PRO A 106 -14.66 -10.38 -18.78
N TYR A 107 -13.65 -9.99 -18.00
CA TYR A 107 -13.03 -8.67 -18.08
C TYR A 107 -12.39 -8.46 -19.46
N ASN A 108 -11.55 -9.41 -19.89
CA ASN A 108 -10.82 -9.37 -21.15
C ASN A 108 -11.74 -9.26 -22.38
N GLU A 109 -12.92 -9.90 -22.36
CA GLU A 109 -13.93 -9.74 -23.41
C GLU A 109 -14.67 -8.38 -23.36
N TRP A 110 -14.93 -7.87 -22.16
CA TRP A 110 -15.71 -6.64 -21.97
C TRP A 110 -14.87 -5.38 -22.22
N ILE A 111 -13.62 -5.35 -21.77
CA ILE A 111 -12.73 -4.19 -21.90
C ILE A 111 -12.45 -3.81 -23.36
N VAL A 112 -12.48 -4.79 -24.27
CA VAL A 112 -12.43 -4.59 -25.73
C VAL A 112 -13.63 -3.79 -26.23
N LYS A 113 -14.84 -4.09 -25.73
CA LYS A 113 -16.09 -3.39 -26.08
C LYS A 113 -16.07 -1.97 -25.51
N LEU A 114 -15.55 -1.80 -24.28
CA LEU A 114 -15.39 -0.49 -23.65
C LEU A 114 -14.45 0.40 -24.46
N ARG A 115 -13.25 -0.10 -24.81
CA ARG A 115 -12.30 0.59 -25.69
C ARG A 115 -12.96 1.06 -26.98
N ASP A 116 -13.65 0.17 -27.68
CA ASP A 116 -14.20 0.48 -28.99
C ASP A 116 -15.29 1.56 -28.93
N GLU A 117 -16.09 1.61 -27.86
CA GLU A 117 -17.06 2.70 -27.64
C GLU A 117 -16.39 4.01 -27.16
N VAL A 118 -15.36 3.94 -26.30
CA VAL A 118 -14.51 5.09 -25.88
C VAL A 118 -13.90 5.78 -27.11
N LEU A 119 -13.29 5.01 -28.01
CA LEU A 119 -12.66 5.53 -29.22
C LEU A 119 -13.70 6.04 -30.23
N LYS A 120 -14.84 5.35 -30.38
CA LYS A 120 -15.96 5.77 -31.25
C LYS A 120 -16.59 7.10 -30.80
N ARG A 121 -16.51 7.45 -29.52
CA ARG A 121 -17.01 8.70 -28.93
C ARG A 121 -15.93 9.78 -28.74
N ASP A 122 -14.72 9.55 -29.25
CA ASP A 122 -13.59 10.48 -29.18
C ASP A 122 -13.17 10.85 -27.74
N LEU A 123 -13.38 9.95 -26.77
CA LEU A 123 -12.97 10.11 -25.37
C LEU A 123 -11.46 9.83 -25.19
N LEU A 124 -10.64 10.56 -25.97
CA LEU A 124 -9.21 10.28 -26.11
C LEU A 124 -8.39 10.59 -24.84
N ASP A 125 -8.82 11.54 -24.01
CA ASP A 125 -8.20 11.82 -22.70
C ASP A 125 -8.35 10.59 -21.79
N PHE A 126 -9.56 10.03 -21.67
CA PHE A 126 -9.81 8.82 -20.89
C PHE A 126 -9.06 7.60 -21.45
N TRP A 127 -8.99 7.46 -22.78
CA TRP A 127 -8.19 6.41 -23.42
C TRP A 127 -6.70 6.52 -23.05
N ARG A 128 -6.08 7.70 -23.17
CA ARG A 128 -4.65 7.89 -22.88
C ARG A 128 -4.34 7.84 -21.39
N ASP A 129 -5.04 8.65 -20.61
CA ASP A 129 -4.61 9.04 -19.27
C ASP A 129 -5.14 8.10 -18.18
N ALA A 130 -6.22 7.35 -18.45
CA ALA A 130 -6.70 6.27 -17.61
C ALA A 130 -6.33 4.90 -18.21
N ILE A 131 -6.92 4.51 -19.36
CA ILE A 131 -6.78 3.11 -19.84
C ILE A 131 -5.34 2.76 -20.25
N VAL A 132 -4.70 3.57 -21.11
CA VAL A 132 -3.34 3.29 -21.58
C VAL A 132 -2.31 3.48 -20.47
N LYS A 133 -2.34 4.63 -19.77
CA LYS A 133 -1.36 4.99 -18.74
C LYS A 133 -1.39 4.06 -17.53
N ASN A 134 -2.57 3.79 -16.97
CA ASN A 134 -2.73 2.88 -15.82
C ASN A 134 -2.88 1.41 -16.25
N GLN A 135 -2.76 1.11 -17.54
CA GLN A 135 -2.70 -0.25 -18.07
C GLN A 135 -3.97 -1.07 -17.76
N LEU A 136 -5.13 -0.42 -17.87
CA LEU A 136 -6.46 -0.98 -17.64
C LEU A 136 -7.02 -1.73 -18.86
N GLY A 137 -6.14 -2.32 -19.68
CA GLY A 137 -6.50 -3.27 -20.73
C GLY A 137 -6.59 -4.70 -20.20
N PRO A 138 -6.63 -5.71 -21.08
CA PRO A 138 -6.77 -7.11 -20.70
C PRO A 138 -5.73 -7.57 -19.66
N CYS A 139 -6.19 -8.35 -18.69
CA CYS A 139 -5.39 -9.11 -17.74
C CYS A 139 -4.51 -10.14 -18.48
N TRP A 140 -3.27 -10.31 -18.03
CA TRP A 140 -2.27 -11.22 -18.58
C TRP A 140 -1.16 -11.49 -17.54
N SER A 141 -0.10 -12.21 -17.92
CA SER A 141 0.95 -12.73 -17.01
C SER A 141 1.84 -11.69 -16.32
N ARG A 142 1.48 -10.41 -16.37
CA ARG A 142 2.10 -9.34 -15.58
C ARG A 142 1.21 -8.82 -14.46
N ASP A 143 -0.08 -9.10 -14.49
CA ASP A 143 -1.06 -8.62 -13.50
C ASP A 143 -2.03 -9.72 -13.02
N SER A 144 -1.90 -10.97 -13.49
CA SER A 144 -2.70 -12.11 -13.06
C SER A 144 -1.85 -13.40 -13.10
N ASP A 145 -1.99 -14.24 -12.08
CA ASP A 145 -1.34 -15.55 -11.93
C ASP A 145 -1.98 -16.66 -12.77
N LEU A 146 -3.15 -16.40 -13.35
CA LEU A 146 -3.88 -17.29 -14.26
C LEU A 146 -3.31 -17.32 -15.69
N PHE A 147 -2.22 -16.58 -15.95
CA PHE A 147 -1.52 -16.50 -17.23
C PHE A 147 -0.01 -16.62 -17.01
N ASP A 148 0.71 -17.12 -18.01
CA ASP A 148 2.17 -17.34 -17.89
C ASP A 148 3.02 -16.68 -19.01
N GLY A 149 4.29 -17.07 -19.06
CA GLY A 149 5.27 -16.51 -20.00
C GLY A 149 5.01 -16.84 -21.47
N ASP A 150 4.19 -17.86 -21.77
CA ASP A 150 3.87 -18.34 -23.12
C ASP A 150 2.57 -17.70 -23.67
N ASP A 151 1.74 -17.09 -22.80
CA ASP A 151 0.54 -16.35 -23.20
C ASP A 151 0.86 -15.08 -23.99
N ALA A 152 0.03 -14.82 -25.02
CA ALA A 152 0.21 -13.67 -25.89
C ALA A 152 -0.11 -12.36 -25.17
N PRO A 153 0.85 -11.42 -25.04
CA PRO A 153 0.61 -10.15 -24.36
C PRO A 153 -0.35 -9.25 -25.15
N PRO A 154 -1.24 -8.49 -24.51
CA PRO A 154 -2.31 -7.74 -25.17
C PRO A 154 -1.84 -6.42 -25.82
N VAL A 155 -0.78 -6.44 -26.63
CA VAL A 155 -0.16 -5.25 -27.24
C VAL A 155 -1.10 -4.58 -28.25
N GLU A 156 -1.83 -5.38 -29.04
CA GLU A 156 -2.78 -4.95 -30.05
C GLU A 156 -3.98 -4.20 -29.45
N PHE A 157 -4.27 -4.42 -28.16
CA PHE A 157 -5.34 -3.72 -27.46
C PHE A 157 -5.06 -2.22 -27.38
N TYR A 158 -3.83 -1.86 -26.98
CA TYR A 158 -3.38 -0.49 -26.75
C TYR A 158 -2.94 0.23 -28.03
N ALA A 159 -2.71 -0.50 -29.13
CA ALA A 159 -2.26 0.03 -30.43
C ALA A 159 -3.39 0.76 -31.20
N LYS A 160 -4.01 1.77 -30.56
CA LYS A 160 -5.15 2.56 -31.07
C LYS A 160 -4.95 4.05 -30.77
N ALA A 161 -5.51 4.91 -31.63
CA ALA A 161 -5.44 6.38 -31.50
C ALA A 161 -4.01 6.93 -31.28
N GLY A 162 -3.01 6.36 -31.98
CA GLY A 162 -1.60 6.76 -31.85
C GLY A 162 -0.91 6.31 -30.56
N CYS A 163 -1.61 5.60 -29.67
CA CYS A 163 -1.04 5.03 -28.45
C CYS A 163 -0.33 3.70 -28.74
N VAL A 164 0.51 3.30 -27.80
CA VAL A 164 1.15 1.99 -27.73
C VAL A 164 1.01 1.46 -26.31
N ALA A 165 1.07 0.14 -26.13
CA ALA A 165 1.15 -0.44 -24.80
C ALA A 165 2.40 0.11 -24.07
N PRO A 166 2.32 0.59 -22.81
CA PRO A 166 3.49 1.09 -22.08
C PRO A 166 4.61 0.04 -21.97
N PHE A 167 4.21 -1.23 -21.84
CA PHE A 167 5.07 -2.41 -21.80
C PHE A 167 5.53 -2.92 -23.18
N SER A 168 5.21 -2.23 -24.29
CA SER A 168 5.67 -2.64 -25.63
C SER A 168 7.19 -2.50 -25.81
N ALA A 169 7.86 -1.64 -25.03
CA ALA A 169 9.31 -1.53 -25.00
C ALA A 169 9.95 -2.76 -24.34
N SER A 170 9.50 -3.15 -23.14
CA SER A 170 10.01 -4.32 -22.42
C SER A 170 9.73 -5.63 -23.18
N LEU A 171 8.58 -5.77 -23.85
CA LEU A 171 8.32 -6.91 -24.73
C LEU A 171 9.23 -6.97 -25.96
N LYS A 172 9.60 -5.83 -26.57
CA LYS A 172 10.58 -5.81 -27.67
C LYS A 172 11.98 -6.20 -27.19
N VAL A 173 12.35 -5.84 -25.96
CA VAL A 173 13.60 -6.31 -25.34
C VAL A 173 13.53 -7.81 -25.07
N ARG A 174 12.44 -8.32 -24.48
CA ARG A 174 12.21 -9.76 -24.26
C ARG A 174 12.25 -10.56 -25.57
N ALA A 175 11.63 -10.05 -26.63
CA ALA A 175 11.66 -10.67 -27.96
C ALA A 175 13.04 -10.58 -28.64
N ALA A 176 13.81 -9.51 -28.42
CA ALA A 176 15.19 -9.41 -28.91
C ALA A 176 16.10 -10.41 -28.19
N SER A 177 16.02 -10.52 -26.87
CA SER A 177 16.76 -11.53 -26.09
C SER A 177 16.34 -12.96 -26.46
N ALA A 178 15.05 -13.19 -26.72
CA ALA A 178 14.56 -14.49 -27.21
C ALA A 178 14.91 -14.78 -28.68
N ALA A 179 15.24 -13.76 -29.49
CA ALA A 179 15.75 -13.94 -30.86
C ALA A 179 17.26 -14.17 -30.87
N GLU A 180 18.01 -13.51 -29.98
CA GLU A 180 19.44 -13.79 -29.73
C GLU A 180 19.68 -15.24 -29.24
N SER A 181 18.65 -15.92 -28.72
CA SER A 181 18.71 -17.32 -28.25
C SER A 181 18.10 -18.37 -29.20
N ASN A 182 17.62 -18.02 -30.41
CA ASN A 182 16.81 -18.93 -31.24
C ASN A 182 17.36 -19.23 -32.65
N ASP A 183 18.61 -18.87 -32.96
CA ASP A 183 19.17 -19.02 -34.32
C ASP A 183 20.52 -19.79 -34.38
N VAL A 184 20.65 -20.84 -33.56
CA VAL A 184 21.65 -21.91 -33.75
C VAL A 184 21.04 -23.28 -33.38
N GLU A 185 21.30 -24.32 -34.17
CA GLU A 185 21.01 -25.71 -33.77
C GLU A 185 21.79 -26.08 -32.50
N ALA A 186 21.08 -26.54 -31.47
CA ALA A 186 21.60 -26.73 -30.11
C ALA A 186 22.95 -27.49 -30.07
N SER A 187 23.98 -26.80 -29.59
CA SER A 187 25.33 -27.33 -29.42
C SER A 187 25.56 -27.74 -27.95
N PRO A 188 26.38 -28.78 -27.65
CA PRO A 188 26.66 -29.22 -26.26
C PRO A 188 27.24 -28.15 -25.32
N ALA A 189 27.63 -26.98 -25.83
CA ALA A 189 28.08 -25.84 -25.04
C ALA A 189 26.94 -25.10 -24.32
N GLU A 190 25.72 -25.08 -24.89
CA GLU A 190 24.60 -24.30 -24.33
C GLU A 190 23.93 -24.99 -23.15
N THR A 191 23.86 -26.33 -23.16
CA THR A 191 23.46 -27.12 -21.99
C THR A 191 24.34 -26.83 -20.78
N ALA A 192 25.65 -26.66 -20.98
CA ALA A 192 26.57 -26.28 -19.91
C ALA A 192 26.36 -24.84 -19.43
N ALA A 193 26.08 -23.89 -20.34
CA ALA A 193 25.81 -22.50 -19.97
C ALA A 193 24.51 -22.35 -19.15
N ALA A 194 23.43 -23.07 -19.53
CA ALA A 194 22.17 -23.07 -18.81
C ALA A 194 22.27 -23.75 -17.43
N GLU A 195 23.05 -24.83 -17.31
CA GLU A 195 23.36 -25.45 -16.02
C GLU A 195 24.20 -24.53 -15.12
N VAL A 196 25.20 -23.83 -15.68
CA VAL A 196 26.03 -22.85 -14.95
C VAL A 196 25.21 -21.67 -14.45
N ASP A 197 24.31 -21.10 -15.26
CA ASP A 197 23.44 -20.02 -14.79
C ASP A 197 22.46 -20.51 -13.72
N LYS A 198 21.93 -21.73 -13.83
CA LYS A 198 21.09 -22.33 -12.79
C LYS A 198 21.83 -22.56 -11.47
N GLU A 199 23.07 -23.04 -11.53
CA GLU A 199 23.92 -23.16 -10.35
C GLU A 199 24.28 -21.78 -9.77
N ALA A 200 24.56 -20.78 -10.60
CA ALA A 200 24.86 -19.41 -10.19
C ALA A 200 23.67 -18.72 -9.52
N VAL A 201 22.44 -18.93 -9.98
CA VAL A 201 21.19 -18.45 -9.36
C VAL A 201 21.02 -19.08 -7.97
N LEU A 202 21.06 -20.40 -7.89
CA LEU A 202 20.81 -21.16 -6.65
C LEU A 202 21.90 -20.94 -5.59
N SER A 203 23.15 -20.73 -6.00
CA SER A 203 24.26 -20.44 -5.10
C SER A 203 24.47 -18.94 -4.83
N GLY A 204 23.98 -18.05 -5.70
CA GLY A 204 24.30 -16.63 -5.72
C GLY A 204 25.70 -16.31 -6.27
N ASN A 205 26.41 -17.28 -6.84
CA ASN A 205 27.79 -17.15 -7.35
C ASN A 205 27.87 -16.58 -8.78
N PHE A 206 27.30 -15.39 -8.99
CA PHE A 206 27.51 -14.56 -10.19
C PHE A 206 28.22 -13.25 -9.83
N GLU A 207 28.67 -12.49 -10.83
CA GLU A 207 29.19 -11.12 -10.64
C GLU A 207 28.11 -10.12 -11.10
N ALA A 208 27.78 -9.15 -10.24
CA ALA A 208 26.81 -8.10 -10.56
C ALA A 208 27.57 -6.84 -11.01
N THR A 209 27.80 -6.75 -12.32
CA THR A 209 28.57 -5.66 -12.95
C THR A 209 27.68 -4.90 -13.93
N ILE A 210 27.76 -3.58 -13.87
CA ILE A 210 27.00 -2.63 -14.70
C ILE A 210 28.03 -1.75 -15.40
N SER A 211 28.01 -1.73 -16.74
CA SER A 211 28.97 -1.00 -17.58
C SER A 211 28.61 0.48 -17.77
N ASP A 212 29.57 1.27 -18.23
CA ASP A 212 29.35 2.66 -18.63
C ASP A 212 28.55 2.77 -19.95
N GLU A 213 28.66 1.76 -20.81
CA GLU A 213 28.12 1.76 -22.17
C GLU A 213 26.61 1.56 -22.22
N GLN A 214 26.07 0.59 -21.47
CA GLN A 214 24.64 0.23 -21.48
C GLN A 214 24.14 -0.17 -20.08
N PRO A 215 24.27 0.71 -19.06
CA PRO A 215 24.03 0.36 -17.66
C PRO A 215 22.63 -0.21 -17.39
N THR A 216 21.59 0.38 -17.98
CA THR A 216 20.21 -0.10 -17.87
C THR A 216 20.05 -1.49 -18.49
N LYS A 217 20.71 -1.78 -19.62
CA LYS A 217 20.66 -3.10 -20.26
C LYS A 217 21.35 -4.15 -19.40
N ASP A 218 22.50 -3.84 -18.80
CA ASP A 218 23.22 -4.75 -17.93
C ASP A 218 22.43 -5.08 -16.67
N TYR A 219 21.82 -4.06 -16.06
CA TYR A 219 20.91 -4.23 -14.93
C TYR A 219 19.72 -5.16 -15.28
N ARG A 220 19.01 -4.89 -16.39
CA ARG A 220 17.94 -5.77 -16.91
C ARG A 220 18.44 -7.20 -17.14
N ASN A 221 19.63 -7.36 -17.73
CA ASN A 221 20.23 -8.68 -17.98
C ASN A 221 20.53 -9.44 -16.68
N LEU A 222 21.01 -8.76 -15.64
CA LEU A 222 21.25 -9.34 -14.32
C LEU A 222 19.94 -9.79 -13.67
N MET A 223 18.90 -8.94 -13.67
CA MET A 223 17.58 -9.29 -13.13
C MET A 223 16.97 -10.49 -13.89
N ASN A 224 17.03 -10.48 -15.23
CA ASN A 224 16.53 -11.56 -16.07
C ASN A 224 17.23 -12.90 -15.82
N ARG A 225 18.56 -12.90 -15.64
CA ARG A 225 19.34 -14.14 -15.47
C ARG A 225 19.34 -14.67 -14.03
N TYR A 226 19.31 -13.79 -13.03
CA TYR A 226 19.59 -14.16 -11.64
C TYR A 226 18.42 -13.97 -10.65
N VAL A 227 17.30 -13.40 -11.10
CA VAL A 227 16.08 -13.17 -10.29
C VAL A 227 14.82 -13.70 -10.98
N LEU A 228 14.57 -13.27 -12.23
CA LEU A 228 13.36 -13.60 -13.00
C LEU A 228 13.44 -14.97 -13.68
N VAL A 229 13.70 -16.02 -12.90
CA VAL A 229 13.89 -17.39 -13.40
C VAL A 229 12.60 -18.22 -13.35
N ASN A 230 12.46 -19.16 -14.29
CA ASN A 230 11.27 -19.99 -14.45
C ASN A 230 11.30 -21.32 -13.67
N TYR A 231 12.02 -21.37 -12.54
CA TYR A 231 12.10 -22.53 -11.67
C TYR A 231 12.20 -22.11 -10.20
N ILE A 232 11.82 -23.02 -9.29
CA ILE A 232 11.76 -22.75 -7.85
C ILE A 232 13.18 -22.42 -7.32
N VAL A 233 13.30 -21.22 -6.76
CA VAL A 233 14.46 -20.71 -6.01
C VAL A 233 13.94 -20.31 -4.63
N PRO A 234 14.62 -20.67 -3.52
CA PRO A 234 14.19 -20.25 -2.18
C PRO A 234 14.19 -18.72 -2.04
N ASP A 235 13.19 -18.16 -1.37
CA ASP A 235 12.99 -16.71 -1.31
C ASP A 235 14.21 -15.96 -0.76
N GLU A 236 14.87 -16.48 0.28
CA GLU A 236 16.14 -15.95 0.81
C GLU A 236 17.22 -15.78 -0.28
N ARG A 237 17.26 -16.70 -1.26
CA ARG A 237 18.21 -16.68 -2.37
C ARG A 237 17.81 -15.64 -3.41
N THR A 238 16.54 -15.57 -3.75
CA THR A 238 15.98 -14.53 -4.64
C THR A 238 16.25 -13.15 -4.06
N THR A 239 15.92 -12.93 -2.78
CA THR A 239 16.22 -11.70 -2.03
C THR A 239 17.72 -11.39 -1.98
N ALA A 240 18.59 -12.38 -1.77
CA ALA A 240 20.04 -12.17 -1.81
C ALA A 240 20.55 -11.76 -3.19
N ASN A 241 20.01 -12.35 -4.26
CA ASN A 241 20.36 -12.05 -5.65
C ASN A 241 19.89 -10.64 -6.03
N VAL A 242 18.64 -10.27 -5.74
CA VAL A 242 18.11 -8.90 -5.90
C VAL A 242 19.00 -7.90 -5.17
N ASN A 243 19.29 -8.12 -3.88
CA ASN A 243 20.11 -7.21 -3.08
C ASN A 243 21.53 -7.04 -3.63
N LYS A 244 22.09 -8.06 -4.29
CA LYS A 244 23.41 -8.00 -4.93
C LYS A 244 23.39 -7.14 -6.20
N ILE A 245 22.33 -7.25 -7.00
CA ILE A 245 22.12 -6.45 -8.23
C ILE A 245 21.78 -5.00 -7.86
N ALA A 246 20.89 -4.79 -6.90
CA ALA A 246 20.55 -3.48 -6.33
C ALA A 246 21.80 -2.74 -5.83
N LYS A 247 22.71 -3.43 -5.11
CA LYS A 247 23.99 -2.84 -4.67
C LYS A 247 24.88 -2.42 -5.84
N ALA A 248 24.89 -3.18 -6.95
CA ALA A 248 25.61 -2.79 -8.16
C ALA A 248 24.99 -1.53 -8.81
N ALA A 249 23.66 -1.46 -8.93
CA ALA A 249 22.95 -0.31 -9.47
C ALA A 249 23.20 0.96 -8.64
N ARG A 250 23.03 0.87 -7.32
CA ARG A 250 23.30 1.97 -6.38
C ARG A 250 24.76 2.45 -6.45
N LYS A 251 25.71 1.52 -6.55
CA LYS A 251 27.14 1.83 -6.70
C LYS A 251 27.40 2.57 -8.02
N TYR A 252 26.91 2.06 -9.15
CA TYR A 252 27.09 2.69 -10.46
C TYR A 252 26.50 4.11 -10.48
N ILE A 253 25.26 4.28 -10.02
CA ILE A 253 24.59 5.60 -9.94
C ILE A 253 25.42 6.58 -9.10
N TRP A 254 25.91 6.13 -7.94
CA TRP A 254 26.77 6.93 -7.08
C TRP A 254 28.09 7.31 -7.76
N GLU A 255 28.73 6.38 -8.46
CA GLU A 255 29.98 6.63 -9.19
C GLU A 255 29.77 7.63 -10.34
N GLN A 256 28.74 7.49 -11.18
CA GLN A 256 28.51 8.45 -12.27
C GLN A 256 28.16 9.87 -11.79
N LEU A 257 27.48 10.00 -10.65
CA LEU A 257 27.13 11.31 -10.08
C LEU A 257 28.27 11.96 -9.30
N PHE A 258 29.18 11.16 -8.70
CA PHE A 258 30.06 11.65 -7.64
C PHE A 258 31.54 11.22 -7.70
N SER A 259 31.96 10.37 -8.64
CA SER A 259 33.32 9.83 -8.71
C SER A 259 34.42 10.88 -8.89
N ASP A 260 34.15 11.96 -9.61
CA ASP A 260 35.07 13.08 -9.79
C ASP A 260 34.67 14.33 -8.97
N ALA A 261 35.64 15.22 -8.77
CA ALA A 261 35.45 16.52 -8.11
C ALA A 261 34.87 17.61 -9.03
N SER A 262 34.70 17.31 -10.32
CA SER A 262 33.96 18.12 -11.29
C SER A 262 32.47 17.81 -11.27
N LYS A 263 31.65 18.63 -11.97
CA LYS A 263 30.25 18.29 -12.23
C LYS A 263 30.16 16.97 -13.02
N PRO A 264 29.12 16.15 -12.79
CA PRO A 264 28.93 14.90 -13.52
C PRO A 264 28.75 15.14 -15.03
N ASP A 265 29.14 14.16 -15.83
CA ASP A 265 29.07 14.22 -17.29
C ASP A 265 27.60 14.27 -17.77
N PRO A 266 27.14 15.36 -18.41
CA PRO A 266 25.77 15.46 -18.89
C PRO A 266 25.36 14.34 -19.85
N SER A 267 26.30 13.77 -20.61
CA SER A 267 26.01 12.68 -21.55
C SER A 267 25.68 11.35 -20.86
N LYS A 268 26.01 11.22 -19.57
CA LYS A 268 25.72 10.05 -18.75
C LYS A 268 24.50 10.22 -17.82
N LEU A 269 24.02 11.44 -17.61
CA LEU A 269 22.92 11.70 -16.68
C LEU A 269 21.60 11.05 -17.12
N ASP A 270 21.34 10.95 -18.43
CA ASP A 270 20.16 10.26 -18.96
C ASP A 270 20.21 8.74 -18.65
N ASN A 271 21.37 8.11 -18.80
CA ASN A 271 21.58 6.70 -18.45
C ASN A 271 21.43 6.46 -16.93
N VAL A 272 21.89 7.40 -16.10
CA VAL A 272 21.71 7.36 -14.63
C VAL A 272 20.24 7.52 -14.27
N ALA A 273 19.50 8.40 -14.95
CA ALA A 273 18.07 8.59 -14.74
C ALA A 273 17.25 7.35 -15.11
N GLU A 274 17.53 6.73 -16.27
CA GLU A 274 16.87 5.50 -16.71
C GLU A 274 17.14 4.35 -15.72
N LEU A 275 18.41 4.11 -15.35
CA LEU A 275 18.76 3.06 -14.39
C LEU A 275 18.14 3.31 -13.00
N LEU A 276 18.12 4.56 -12.51
CA LEU A 276 17.50 4.90 -11.22
C LEU A 276 15.99 4.65 -11.25
N GLN A 277 15.32 4.92 -12.39
CA GLN A 277 13.90 4.68 -12.57
C GLN A 277 13.56 3.18 -12.60
N GLU A 278 14.33 2.37 -13.32
CA GLU A 278 14.12 0.92 -13.34
C GLU A 278 14.42 0.26 -12.00
N TYR A 279 15.56 0.61 -11.39
CA TYR A 279 15.92 0.12 -10.06
C TYR A 279 14.87 0.50 -9.02
N LYS A 280 14.28 1.72 -9.09
CA LYS A 280 13.14 2.07 -8.23
C LYS A 280 11.94 1.15 -8.47
N SER A 281 11.58 0.92 -9.72
CA SER A 281 10.42 0.08 -10.08
C SER A 281 10.56 -1.34 -9.53
N ASP A 282 11.74 -1.95 -9.67
CA ASP A 282 12.01 -3.27 -9.12
C ASP A 282 12.07 -3.25 -7.59
N ALA A 283 12.64 -2.22 -6.98
CA ALA A 283 12.66 -2.08 -5.52
C ALA A 283 11.25 -1.95 -4.94
N GLY A 284 10.33 -1.28 -5.65
CA GLY A 284 8.91 -1.22 -5.29
C GLY A 284 8.24 -2.60 -5.14
N PHE A 285 8.68 -3.59 -5.92
CA PHE A 285 8.14 -4.95 -5.87
C PHE A 285 8.94 -5.89 -4.95
N TYR A 286 10.28 -5.87 -5.03
CA TYR A 286 11.13 -6.85 -4.32
C TYR A 286 11.54 -6.46 -2.90
N GLY A 287 11.26 -5.22 -2.45
CA GLY A 287 11.63 -4.74 -1.12
C GLY A 287 12.06 -3.28 -1.13
N PRO A 288 11.15 -2.32 -0.90
CA PRO A 288 11.41 -0.90 -1.10
C PRO A 288 12.32 -0.28 -0.04
N TRP A 289 12.49 -0.92 1.11
CA TRP A 289 13.18 -0.39 2.30
C TRP A 289 14.63 0.03 2.00
N ASP A 290 15.38 -0.84 1.33
CA ASP A 290 16.79 -0.65 0.98
C ASP A 290 16.98 0.51 -0.02
N TYR A 291 15.98 0.76 -0.86
CA TYR A 291 15.91 1.92 -1.76
C TYR A 291 15.53 3.19 -0.99
N ASN A 292 14.50 3.12 -0.15
CA ASN A 292 13.95 4.25 0.59
C ASN A 292 14.96 4.89 1.56
N GLU A 293 15.82 4.09 2.20
CA GLU A 293 16.95 4.62 2.99
C GLU A 293 18.06 5.23 2.12
N TRP A 294 18.42 4.55 1.02
CA TRP A 294 19.51 5.01 0.15
C TRP A 294 19.17 6.28 -0.63
N ILE A 295 17.94 6.41 -1.12
CA ILE A 295 17.52 7.56 -1.95
C ILE A 295 17.54 8.88 -1.16
N VAL A 296 17.34 8.81 0.17
CA VAL A 296 17.56 9.93 1.12
C VAL A 296 19.04 10.33 1.15
N THR A 297 19.95 9.36 1.20
CA THR A 297 21.40 9.60 1.16
C THR A 297 21.83 10.18 -0.20
N LEU A 298 21.26 9.67 -1.30
CA LEU A 298 21.49 10.19 -2.65
C LEU A 298 21.06 11.65 -2.77
N ARG A 299 19.83 11.98 -2.33
CA ARG A 299 19.31 13.35 -2.27
C ARG A 299 20.26 14.29 -1.54
N ASP A 300 20.70 13.90 -0.34
CA ASP A 300 21.47 14.80 0.51
C ASP A 300 22.86 15.09 -0.09
N GLU A 301 23.50 14.13 -0.77
CA GLU A 301 24.75 14.38 -1.51
C GLU A 301 24.51 15.16 -2.82
N VAL A 302 23.43 14.90 -3.57
CA VAL A 302 23.00 15.68 -4.76
C VAL A 302 22.82 17.16 -4.40
N LEU A 303 22.11 17.46 -3.31
CA LEU A 303 21.88 18.83 -2.84
C LEU A 303 23.16 19.48 -2.30
N LYS A 304 23.97 18.73 -1.54
CA LYS A 304 25.26 19.20 -1.00
C LYS A 304 26.28 19.55 -2.10
N ARG A 305 26.19 18.92 -3.29
CA ARG A 305 27.02 19.22 -4.47
C ARG A 305 26.39 20.20 -5.46
N ASP A 306 25.27 20.83 -5.11
CA ASP A 306 24.56 21.82 -5.96
C ASP A 306 24.13 21.24 -7.33
N LEU A 307 23.81 19.93 -7.38
CA LEU A 307 23.32 19.25 -8.58
C LEU A 307 21.81 19.48 -8.77
N LEU A 308 21.40 20.75 -8.73
CA LEU A 308 20.00 21.15 -8.63
C LEU A 308 19.16 20.79 -9.86
N ASP A 309 19.76 20.68 -11.04
CA ASP A 309 19.05 20.29 -12.27
C ASP A 309 18.73 18.80 -12.25
N PHE A 310 19.66 17.95 -11.77
CA PHE A 310 19.37 16.53 -11.52
C PHE A 310 18.31 16.36 -10.41
N TRP A 311 18.38 17.16 -9.34
CA TRP A 311 17.33 17.18 -8.32
C TRP A 311 15.95 17.53 -8.91
N ARG A 312 15.84 18.62 -9.67
CA ARG A 312 14.56 19.11 -10.21
C ARG A 312 14.03 18.24 -11.35
N ASP A 313 14.83 18.03 -12.38
CA ASP A 313 14.37 17.50 -13.68
C ASP A 313 14.45 15.98 -13.77
N VAL A 314 15.19 15.33 -12.87
CA VAL A 314 15.23 13.86 -12.74
C VAL A 314 14.50 13.40 -11.49
N ILE A 315 14.98 13.75 -10.28
CA ILE A 315 14.42 13.15 -9.05
C ILE A 315 13.01 13.67 -8.74
N VAL A 316 12.81 14.98 -8.67
CA VAL A 316 11.50 15.56 -8.33
C VAL A 316 10.50 15.30 -9.47
N LYS A 317 10.82 15.70 -10.69
CA LYS A 317 9.91 15.64 -11.85
C LYS A 317 9.41 14.24 -12.19
N ASN A 318 10.27 13.22 -12.07
CA ASN A 318 9.92 11.83 -12.40
C ASN A 318 9.55 11.00 -11.14
N GLU A 319 9.28 11.66 -10.01
CA GLU A 319 8.89 11.04 -8.74
C GLU A 319 9.88 9.98 -8.22
N LEU A 320 11.19 10.10 -8.50
CA LEU A 320 12.24 9.14 -8.11
C LEU A 320 12.71 9.32 -6.65
N GLY A 321 11.79 9.68 -5.75
CA GLY A 321 11.98 9.59 -4.31
C GLY A 321 11.55 8.21 -3.77
N PRO A 322 11.36 8.08 -2.44
CA PRO A 322 10.92 6.84 -1.81
C PRO A 322 9.69 6.23 -2.49
N CYS A 323 9.68 4.90 -2.60
CA CYS A 323 8.49 4.14 -3.01
C CYS A 323 7.38 4.30 -1.96
N CYS A 324 6.14 4.25 -2.41
CA CYS A 324 4.92 4.41 -1.63
C CYS A 324 3.73 3.79 -2.38
N SER A 325 2.51 3.90 -1.87
CA SER A 325 1.28 3.32 -2.47
C SER A 325 0.90 3.87 -3.86
N ARG A 326 1.66 4.81 -4.39
CA ARG A 326 1.57 5.28 -5.78
C ARG A 326 2.29 4.39 -6.79
N ASP A 327 3.25 3.59 -6.33
CA ASP A 327 4.22 2.87 -7.18
C ASP A 327 4.68 1.51 -6.63
N SER A 328 4.12 1.06 -5.51
CA SER A 328 4.44 -0.20 -4.85
C SER A 328 3.21 -0.73 -4.10
N ASP A 329 2.98 -2.03 -4.20
CA ASP A 329 1.95 -2.83 -3.51
C ASP A 329 2.31 -3.16 -2.06
N MET A 330 3.54 -2.88 -1.65
CA MET A 330 4.03 -2.99 -0.26
C MET A 330 3.55 -1.84 0.64
N PHE A 331 2.72 -0.94 0.12
CA PHE A 331 2.17 0.23 0.80
C PHE A 331 0.72 0.46 0.39
N ASP A 332 -0.08 1.07 1.27
CA ASP A 332 -1.49 1.36 1.00
C ASP A 332 -1.88 2.85 1.19
N GLY A 333 -3.18 3.13 1.25
CA GLY A 333 -3.71 4.49 1.39
C GLY A 333 -3.41 5.15 2.74
N ASP A 334 -3.09 4.36 3.77
CA ASP A 334 -2.83 4.83 5.14
C ASP A 334 -1.35 5.20 5.33
N ASP A 335 -0.47 4.68 4.47
CA ASP A 335 0.96 5.00 4.47
C ASP A 335 1.25 6.46 4.11
N ALA A 336 2.00 7.13 4.99
CA ALA A 336 2.36 8.53 4.84
C ALA A 336 3.15 8.79 3.54
N PRO A 337 2.61 9.56 2.57
CA PRO A 337 3.29 9.82 1.31
C PRO A 337 4.56 10.66 1.54
N PRO A 338 5.65 10.43 0.78
CA PRO A 338 6.98 10.98 1.07
C PRO A 338 7.15 12.47 0.70
N LEU A 339 6.20 13.33 1.07
CA LEU A 339 6.16 14.76 0.76
C LEU A 339 7.42 15.50 1.26
N GLU A 340 7.88 15.19 2.48
CA GLU A 340 9.06 15.82 3.08
C GLU A 340 10.36 15.53 2.31
N PHE A 341 10.42 14.43 1.56
CA PHE A 341 11.59 14.09 0.76
C PHE A 341 11.82 15.14 -0.34
N TYR A 342 10.75 15.53 -1.04
CA TYR A 342 10.78 16.48 -2.15
C TYR A 342 10.81 17.95 -1.71
N ALA A 343 10.48 18.25 -0.45
CA ALA A 343 10.42 19.59 0.13
C ALA A 343 11.83 20.20 0.39
N LYS A 344 12.69 20.22 -0.64
CA LYS A 344 14.08 20.71 -0.61
C LYS A 344 14.39 21.57 -1.83
N ALA A 345 15.31 22.52 -1.67
CA ALA A 345 15.75 23.46 -2.73
C ALA A 345 14.62 24.23 -3.44
N GLY A 346 13.51 24.51 -2.74
CA GLY A 346 12.33 25.19 -3.30
C GLY A 346 11.38 24.29 -4.11
N CYS A 347 11.65 22.99 -4.16
CA CYS A 347 10.76 22.00 -4.77
C CYS A 347 9.66 21.54 -3.81
N VAL A 348 8.63 20.93 -4.38
CA VAL A 348 7.54 20.21 -3.71
C VAL A 348 7.32 18.88 -4.45
N ALA A 349 6.68 17.90 -3.81
CA ALA A 349 6.31 16.65 -4.47
C ALA A 349 5.32 16.92 -5.62
N PRO A 350 5.45 16.34 -6.82
CA PRO A 350 4.51 16.55 -7.92
C PRO A 350 3.05 16.21 -7.55
N PHE A 351 2.87 15.19 -6.71
CA PHE A 351 1.60 14.71 -6.19
C PHE A 351 1.07 15.47 -4.95
N SER A 352 1.74 16.54 -4.48
CA SER A 352 1.28 17.29 -3.30
C SER A 352 -0.11 17.92 -3.49
N ALA A 353 -0.43 18.32 -4.72
CA ALA A 353 -1.71 18.92 -5.08
C ALA A 353 -2.88 17.91 -5.11
N SER A 354 -2.61 16.62 -5.36
CA SER A 354 -3.59 15.55 -5.23
C SER A 354 -3.79 15.17 -3.77
N VAL A 355 -2.71 15.04 -3.00
CA VAL A 355 -2.76 14.70 -1.58
C VAL A 355 -3.53 15.77 -0.76
N THR A 356 -3.41 17.06 -1.09
CA THR A 356 -4.21 18.12 -0.44
C THR A 356 -5.73 18.06 -0.70
N LYS A 357 -6.22 17.17 -1.56
CA LYS A 357 -7.67 16.89 -1.71
C LYS A 357 -8.12 15.62 -0.98
N SER A 358 -7.19 14.77 -0.56
CA SER A 358 -7.46 13.52 0.17
C SER A 358 -7.35 13.70 1.69
N ASN A 359 -6.54 14.66 2.15
CA ASN A 359 -6.14 14.86 3.55
C ASN A 359 -7.23 15.39 4.51
N ASP A 360 -8.52 15.28 4.18
CA ASP A 360 -9.60 15.38 5.18
C ASP A 360 -9.84 14.02 5.90
N VAL A 361 -9.05 12.99 5.56
CA VAL A 361 -8.99 11.69 6.24
C VAL A 361 -7.54 11.40 6.68
N GLU A 362 -7.44 10.70 7.81
CA GLU A 362 -6.37 10.62 8.80
C GLU A 362 -5.00 10.08 8.33
N ALA A 363 -3.97 10.25 9.18
CA ALA A 363 -2.60 9.82 8.90
C ALA A 363 -1.96 9.11 10.11
N SER A 364 -1.45 7.90 9.88
CA SER A 364 -0.64 7.09 10.81
C SER A 364 0.63 6.63 10.11
N ALA A 365 1.72 6.35 10.83
CA ALA A 365 3.04 6.14 10.21
C ALA A 365 3.84 4.96 10.76
N ALA A 366 4.27 4.11 9.81
CA ALA A 366 5.53 3.37 9.69
C ALA A 366 6.00 2.41 10.80
N GLU A 367 6.28 1.17 10.36
CA GLU A 367 6.78 0.05 11.13
C GLU A 367 8.32 -0.13 11.03
N PRO A 368 9.04 -0.60 12.06
CA PRO A 368 10.46 -0.97 11.95
C PRO A 368 10.69 -2.48 11.78
N ALA A 369 11.80 -2.83 11.11
CA ALA A 369 12.17 -4.18 10.69
C ALA A 369 12.07 -5.29 11.75
N ALA A 370 11.58 -6.45 11.30
CA ALA A 370 11.39 -7.66 12.10
C ALA A 370 12.69 -8.18 12.73
N ALA A 371 12.74 -8.19 14.06
CA ALA A 371 13.68 -8.99 14.84
C ALA A 371 12.97 -10.23 15.35
N ASP A 372 13.65 -11.38 15.39
CA ASP A 372 13.13 -12.69 15.83
C ASP A 372 12.07 -12.55 16.93
N VAL A 373 10.81 -12.79 16.55
CA VAL A 373 9.67 -12.71 17.47
C VAL A 373 9.67 -13.99 18.30
N ASP A 374 10.01 -13.85 19.58
CA ASP A 374 9.91 -14.95 20.54
C ASP A 374 8.43 -15.30 20.74
N LYS A 375 7.97 -16.26 19.94
CA LYS A 375 6.60 -16.78 19.94
C LYS A 375 6.19 -17.35 21.29
N GLU A 376 7.15 -17.86 22.08
CA GLU A 376 6.88 -18.31 23.44
C GLU A 376 6.60 -17.12 24.36
N ALA A 377 7.36 -16.02 24.25
CA ALA A 377 7.12 -14.79 25.01
C ALA A 377 5.77 -14.13 24.68
N VAL A 378 5.33 -14.13 23.41
CA VAL A 378 4.02 -13.59 23.00
C VAL A 378 2.86 -14.42 23.55
N LEU A 379 2.92 -15.75 23.39
CA LEU A 379 1.85 -16.66 23.81
C LEU A 379 1.77 -16.83 25.34
N SER A 380 2.90 -16.76 26.04
CA SER A 380 2.96 -16.78 27.52
C SER A 380 2.71 -15.42 28.17
N GLY A 381 2.89 -14.32 27.42
CA GLY A 381 2.94 -12.95 27.94
C GLY A 381 4.22 -12.64 28.75
N ASN A 382 5.25 -13.51 28.68
CA ASN A 382 6.48 -13.41 29.47
C ASN A 382 7.54 -12.49 28.84
N PHE A 383 7.18 -11.20 28.68
CA PHE A 383 8.09 -10.14 28.24
C PHE A 383 8.10 -8.98 29.24
N GLU A 384 9.05 -8.04 29.12
CA GLU A 384 9.03 -6.78 29.86
C GLU A 384 8.55 -5.64 28.97
N ALA A 385 7.53 -4.91 29.41
CA ALA A 385 7.06 -3.70 28.74
C ALA A 385 7.82 -2.48 29.28
N ASN A 386 9.00 -2.23 28.73
CA ASN A 386 9.89 -1.14 29.13
C ASN A 386 9.83 0.00 28.09
N ILE A 387 9.67 1.24 28.56
CA ILE A 387 9.66 2.46 27.73
C ILE A 387 10.82 3.35 28.21
N SER A 388 11.74 3.72 27.32
CA SER A 388 12.94 4.51 27.64
C SER A 388 12.69 6.03 27.62
N ASP A 389 13.61 6.79 28.22
CA ASP A 389 13.61 8.26 28.15
C ASP A 389 14.13 8.76 26.78
N GLU A 390 14.92 7.95 26.09
CA GLU A 390 15.55 8.25 24.80
C GLU A 390 14.52 8.32 23.67
N GLN A 391 13.81 7.22 23.40
CA GLN A 391 12.91 7.07 22.24
C GLN A 391 11.56 6.41 22.62
N PRO A 392 10.78 7.00 23.54
CA PRO A 392 9.59 6.36 24.13
C PRO A 392 8.55 5.88 23.11
N SER A 393 8.26 6.67 22.08
CA SER A 393 7.38 6.29 20.96
C SER A 393 7.87 5.07 20.18
N LYS A 394 9.19 4.97 19.97
CA LYS A 394 9.78 3.84 19.23
C LYS A 394 9.70 2.57 20.06
N ASP A 395 10.00 2.64 21.35
CA ASP A 395 9.88 1.51 22.27
C ASP A 395 8.44 1.02 22.36
N TYR A 396 7.49 1.95 22.42
CA TYR A 396 6.06 1.64 22.39
C TYR A 396 5.66 0.89 21.12
N ARG A 397 5.97 1.43 19.93
CA ARG A 397 5.69 0.74 18.65
C ARG A 397 6.40 -0.62 18.57
N ASN A 398 7.67 -0.71 18.95
CA ASN A 398 8.40 -1.99 19.02
C ASN A 398 7.68 -3.03 19.90
N LEU A 399 7.12 -2.62 21.04
CA LEU A 399 6.36 -3.51 21.93
C LEU A 399 5.02 -3.94 21.29
N MET A 400 4.29 -3.03 20.66
CA MET A 400 3.03 -3.35 19.99
C MET A 400 3.25 -4.35 18.85
N ASN A 401 4.23 -4.10 17.99
CA ASN A 401 4.50 -4.93 16.83
C ASN A 401 5.01 -6.32 17.25
N ARG A 402 5.90 -6.38 18.26
CA ARG A 402 6.48 -7.65 18.72
C ARG A 402 5.53 -8.52 19.55
N TYR A 403 4.54 -7.94 20.24
CA TYR A 403 3.73 -8.66 21.23
C TYR A 403 2.20 -8.56 21.04
N VAL A 404 1.71 -7.78 20.06
CA VAL A 404 0.28 -7.58 19.78
C VAL A 404 -0.05 -7.74 18.29
N ALA A 405 0.66 -7.03 17.41
CA ALA A 405 0.47 -7.08 15.96
C ALA A 405 1.37 -8.15 15.31
N VAL A 406 1.15 -9.41 15.70
CA VAL A 406 1.88 -10.57 15.17
C VAL A 406 1.10 -11.29 14.07
N ASP A 407 1.84 -11.89 13.14
CA ASP A 407 1.37 -12.56 11.92
C ASP A 407 0.81 -13.99 12.13
N TYR A 408 0.61 -14.40 13.39
CA TYR A 408 0.08 -15.72 13.74
C TYR A 408 -1.01 -15.67 14.81
N ILE A 409 -1.82 -16.73 14.84
CA ILE A 409 -2.96 -16.87 15.76
C ILE A 409 -2.50 -16.78 17.23
N VAL A 410 -2.97 -15.75 17.92
CA VAL A 410 -2.85 -15.53 19.37
C VAL A 410 -4.27 -15.46 19.93
N PRO A 411 -4.62 -16.20 20.99
CA PRO A 411 -5.95 -16.12 21.61
C PRO A 411 -6.29 -14.69 22.07
N ASP A 412 -7.54 -14.25 21.91
CA ASP A 412 -7.94 -12.87 22.20
C ASP A 412 -7.63 -12.45 23.64
N GLU A 413 -7.89 -13.32 24.62
CA GLU A 413 -7.52 -13.10 26.02
C GLU A 413 -6.02 -12.78 26.20
N ARG A 414 -5.15 -13.43 25.40
CA ARG A 414 -3.71 -13.21 25.41
C ARG A 414 -3.34 -11.90 24.73
N LYS A 415 -3.95 -11.59 23.58
CA LYS A 415 -3.75 -10.33 22.86
C LYS A 415 -4.16 -9.14 23.75
N THR A 416 -5.34 -9.20 24.36
CA THR A 416 -5.84 -8.22 25.34
C THR A 416 -4.92 -8.11 26.55
N ALA A 417 -4.42 -9.21 27.11
CA ALA A 417 -3.48 -9.17 28.24
C ALA A 417 -2.13 -8.50 27.86
N ASN A 418 -1.63 -8.74 26.65
CA ASN A 418 -0.40 -8.12 26.13
C ASN A 418 -0.60 -6.61 25.91
N VAL A 419 -1.71 -6.19 25.27
CA VAL A 419 -2.10 -4.78 25.13
C VAL A 419 -2.16 -4.08 26.49
N ASN A 420 -2.90 -4.64 27.45
CA ASN A 420 -3.07 -4.05 28.78
C ASN A 420 -1.73 -3.91 29.54
N LYS A 421 -0.80 -4.85 29.33
CA LYS A 421 0.55 -4.79 29.92
C LYS A 421 1.39 -3.66 29.33
N ILE A 422 1.33 -3.43 28.02
CA ILE A 422 2.02 -2.33 27.32
C ILE A 422 1.37 -0.98 27.68
N ALA A 423 0.03 -0.89 27.61
CA ALA A 423 -0.73 0.29 27.99
C ALA A 423 -0.41 0.76 29.42
N LYS A 424 -0.32 -0.18 30.38
CA LYS A 424 0.08 0.13 31.76
C LYS A 424 1.50 0.70 31.86
N ALA A 425 2.45 0.22 31.04
CA ALA A 425 3.81 0.76 31.00
C ALA A 425 3.84 2.19 30.43
N VAL A 426 3.12 2.44 29.33
CA VAL A 426 2.97 3.78 28.72
C VAL A 426 2.35 4.77 29.69
N ARG A 427 1.21 4.42 30.31
CA ARG A 427 0.52 5.28 31.29
C ARG A 427 1.43 5.63 32.47
N LYS A 428 2.23 4.66 32.95
CA LYS A 428 3.24 4.88 33.99
C LYS A 428 4.34 5.84 33.51
N TYR A 429 4.92 5.61 32.34
CA TYR A 429 5.98 6.45 31.78
C TYR A 429 5.52 7.91 31.60
N ILE A 430 4.34 8.13 31.01
CA ILE A 430 3.75 9.46 30.82
C ILE A 430 3.58 10.18 32.17
N TRP A 431 3.05 9.48 33.17
CA TRP A 431 2.89 10.00 34.52
C TRP A 431 4.23 10.40 35.14
N GLU A 432 5.25 9.57 34.97
CA GLU A 432 6.60 9.84 35.49
C GLU A 432 7.25 11.05 34.79
N GLN A 433 7.15 11.18 33.46
CA GLN A 433 7.72 12.32 32.74
C GLN A 433 7.08 13.67 33.11
N LEU A 434 5.77 13.68 33.34
CA LEU A 434 5.05 14.90 33.70
C LEU A 434 5.16 15.26 35.19
N PHE A 435 5.32 14.26 36.07
CA PHE A 435 5.03 14.44 37.50
C PHE A 435 6.06 13.87 38.49
N ARG A 436 7.09 13.13 38.05
CA ARG A 436 8.13 12.56 38.94
C ARG A 436 8.96 13.66 39.61
N ASP A 437 9.35 14.67 38.85
CA ASP A 437 10.14 15.80 39.34
C ASP A 437 9.23 16.93 39.88
N ALA A 438 9.73 17.69 40.86
CA ALA A 438 9.03 18.86 41.40
C ALA A 438 9.16 20.11 40.49
N SER A 439 10.13 20.11 39.57
CA SER A 439 10.27 21.12 38.52
C SER A 439 9.28 20.87 37.38
N LYS A 440 8.74 21.93 36.78
CA LYS A 440 7.99 21.80 35.52
C LYS A 440 8.83 21.05 34.47
N PRO A 441 8.25 20.09 33.72
CA PRO A 441 8.92 19.49 32.57
C PRO A 441 9.27 20.57 31.52
N ASP A 442 10.31 20.32 30.73
CA ASP A 442 10.65 21.16 29.59
C ASP A 442 9.82 20.82 28.34
N GLN A 443 9.92 21.65 27.31
CA GLN A 443 9.15 21.47 26.08
C GLN A 443 9.49 20.15 25.36
N ASN A 444 10.73 19.67 25.45
CA ASN A 444 11.15 18.40 24.86
C ASN A 444 10.47 17.21 25.55
N LYS A 445 10.35 17.23 26.89
CA LYS A 445 9.52 16.27 27.64
C LYS A 445 8.05 16.36 27.21
N PHE A 446 7.49 17.56 27.07
CA PHE A 446 6.11 17.74 26.58
C PHE A 446 5.91 17.19 25.15
N ASP A 447 6.84 17.44 24.24
CA ASP A 447 6.79 16.93 22.86
C ASP A 447 6.87 15.41 22.81
N LYS A 448 7.80 14.79 23.56
CA LYS A 448 7.91 13.32 23.68
C LYS A 448 6.66 12.69 24.28
N VAL A 449 6.13 13.25 25.36
CA VAL A 449 4.92 12.76 26.03
C VAL A 449 3.69 12.93 25.13
N ALA A 450 3.54 14.06 24.45
CA ALA A 450 2.42 14.31 23.56
C ALA A 450 2.44 13.37 22.33
N LYS A 451 3.63 13.06 21.79
CA LYS A 451 3.78 12.09 20.71
C LYS A 451 3.36 10.68 21.16
N LEU A 452 3.93 10.19 22.26
CA LEU A 452 3.58 8.86 22.81
C LEU A 452 2.10 8.77 23.20
N LEU A 453 1.54 9.83 23.79
CA LEU A 453 0.13 9.87 24.18
C LEU A 453 -0.82 9.84 22.97
N ARG A 454 -0.42 10.40 21.83
CA ARG A 454 -1.17 10.31 20.56
C ARG A 454 -1.17 8.88 20.03
N GLU A 455 0.01 8.25 19.93
CA GLU A 455 0.16 6.87 19.45
C GLU A 455 -0.63 5.90 20.34
N TYR A 456 -0.52 6.05 21.67
CA TYR A 456 -1.27 5.24 22.62
C TYR A 456 -2.79 5.49 22.56
N LYS A 457 -3.24 6.73 22.35
CA LYS A 457 -4.67 7.02 22.15
C LYS A 457 -5.21 6.28 20.91
N SER A 458 -4.49 6.37 19.79
CA SER A 458 -4.86 5.73 18.52
C SER A 458 -5.07 4.23 18.71
N ASP A 459 -4.09 3.55 19.31
CA ASP A 459 -4.18 2.11 19.51
C ASP A 459 -5.23 1.73 20.57
N ALA A 460 -5.48 2.59 21.57
CA ALA A 460 -6.58 2.41 22.53
C ALA A 460 -7.96 2.55 21.87
N GLY A 461 -8.11 3.41 20.86
CA GLY A 461 -9.34 3.51 20.05
C GLY A 461 -9.71 2.18 19.38
N PHE A 462 -8.72 1.40 18.95
CA PHE A 462 -8.90 0.10 18.30
C PHE A 462 -8.96 -1.08 19.27
N TYR A 463 -8.06 -1.17 20.27
CA TYR A 463 -7.98 -2.32 21.17
C TYR A 463 -8.89 -2.24 22.42
N GLY A 464 -9.57 -1.12 22.65
CA GLY A 464 -10.51 -0.94 23.75
C GLY A 464 -10.33 0.40 24.49
N PRO A 465 -11.14 1.43 24.19
CA PRO A 465 -10.88 2.80 24.66
C PRO A 465 -11.19 3.03 26.16
N TRP A 466 -11.92 2.12 26.81
CA TRP A 466 -12.46 2.32 28.16
C TRP A 466 -11.39 2.67 29.21
N ASP A 467 -10.32 1.89 29.22
CA ASP A 467 -9.16 2.02 30.14
C ASP A 467 -8.41 3.35 29.93
N TYR A 468 -8.38 3.82 28.67
CA TYR A 468 -7.81 5.12 28.30
C TYR A 468 -8.74 6.26 28.71
N ASN A 469 -10.04 6.15 28.42
CA ASN A 469 -11.06 7.17 28.68
C ASN A 469 -11.21 7.49 30.18
N GLU A 470 -11.08 6.49 31.07
CA GLU A 470 -11.03 6.73 32.52
C GLU A 470 -9.70 7.40 32.93
N TRP A 471 -8.57 6.88 32.44
CA TRP A 471 -7.25 7.38 32.85
C TRP A 471 -6.96 8.80 32.36
N ILE A 472 -7.38 9.16 31.15
CA ILE A 472 -7.09 10.47 30.54
C ILE A 472 -7.76 11.63 31.30
N VAL A 473 -8.91 11.36 31.94
CA VAL A 473 -9.57 12.28 32.88
C VAL A 473 -8.68 12.52 34.11
N THR A 474 -8.11 11.45 34.68
CA THR A 474 -7.17 11.55 35.81
C THR A 474 -5.89 12.29 35.42
N LEU A 475 -5.38 12.06 34.20
CA LEU A 475 -4.21 12.77 33.68
C LEU A 475 -4.49 14.27 33.54
N ARG A 476 -5.61 14.64 32.91
CA ARG A 476 -6.06 16.04 32.78
C ARG A 476 -6.11 16.73 34.14
N ASP A 477 -6.75 16.12 35.11
CA ASP A 477 -6.98 16.77 36.41
C ASP A 477 -5.66 16.99 37.16
N GLU A 478 -4.68 16.08 37.06
CA GLU A 478 -3.33 16.28 37.61
C GLU A 478 -2.51 17.33 36.81
N VAL A 479 -2.61 17.35 35.47
CA VAL A 479 -2.01 18.38 34.58
C VAL A 479 -2.50 19.78 34.99
N LEU A 480 -3.80 19.95 35.19
CA LEU A 480 -4.42 21.21 35.61
C LEU A 480 -4.06 21.56 37.06
N ARG A 481 -4.09 20.59 37.99
CA ARG A 481 -3.74 20.80 39.40
C ARG A 481 -2.28 21.20 39.61
N ARG A 482 -1.37 20.82 38.71
CA ARG A 482 0.05 21.25 38.70
C ARG A 482 0.35 22.44 37.80
N GLU A 483 -0.68 23.11 37.28
CA GLU A 483 -0.54 24.29 36.41
C GLU A 483 0.36 24.04 35.17
N LEU A 484 0.35 22.81 34.63
CA LEU A 484 0.99 22.45 33.36
C LEU A 484 0.14 22.94 32.16
N LEU A 485 -0.25 24.22 32.21
CA LEU A 485 -1.18 24.83 31.26
C LEU A 485 -0.66 24.84 29.83
N ASP A 486 0.66 24.87 29.65
CA ASP A 486 1.33 24.86 28.35
C ASP A 486 1.10 23.48 27.68
N PHE A 487 1.31 22.39 28.42
CA PHE A 487 0.96 21.03 27.97
C PHE A 487 -0.55 20.86 27.70
N TRP A 488 -1.42 21.41 28.55
CA TRP A 488 -2.86 21.38 28.32
C TRP A 488 -3.25 22.11 27.01
N ARG A 489 -2.80 23.36 26.86
CA ARG A 489 -3.24 24.28 25.80
C ARG A 489 -2.55 24.07 24.46
N GLU A 490 -1.30 23.61 24.45
CA GLU A 490 -0.53 23.41 23.22
C GLU A 490 -0.53 21.96 22.76
N LYS A 491 -0.69 20.98 23.68
CA LYS A 491 -0.66 19.55 23.35
C LYS A 491 -2.02 18.90 23.49
N MET A 492 -2.56 18.79 24.71
CA MET A 492 -3.76 17.97 24.94
C MET A 492 -4.99 18.47 24.18
N VAL A 493 -5.27 19.78 24.23
CA VAL A 493 -6.42 20.36 23.52
C VAL A 493 -6.24 20.34 22.00
N PRO A 494 -5.17 20.91 21.40
CA PRO A 494 -5.10 21.03 19.94
C PRO A 494 -4.85 19.70 19.22
N MET A 495 -4.18 18.74 19.87
CA MET A 495 -3.93 17.41 19.33
C MET A 495 -5.04 16.40 19.69
N GLN A 496 -6.16 16.86 20.27
CA GLN A 496 -7.33 16.03 20.64
C GLN A 496 -7.00 14.83 21.54
N LEU A 497 -6.07 14.99 22.48
CA LEU A 497 -5.62 13.92 23.40
C LEU A 497 -6.55 13.77 24.62
N GLY A 498 -7.85 13.91 24.40
CA GLY A 498 -8.90 13.55 25.35
C GLY A 498 -9.48 12.17 25.05
N PRO A 499 -10.61 11.80 25.68
CA PRO A 499 -11.27 10.51 25.48
C PRO A 499 -11.49 10.17 24.00
N CYS A 500 -11.36 8.90 23.66
CA CYS A 500 -11.77 8.38 22.37
C CYS A 500 -13.30 8.37 22.26
N TRP A 501 -13.79 8.55 21.03
CA TRP A 501 -15.20 8.71 20.63
C TRP A 501 -15.35 8.31 19.16
N TYR A 502 -16.56 8.36 18.59
CA TYR A 502 -16.86 7.83 17.25
C TYR A 502 -16.05 8.43 16.08
N GLN A 503 -15.31 9.54 16.30
CA GLN A 503 -14.39 10.08 15.29
C GLN A 503 -13.02 9.40 15.26
N ASP A 504 -12.62 8.67 16.31
CA ASP A 504 -11.29 8.09 16.47
C ASP A 504 -11.30 6.66 17.07
N SER A 505 -12.47 6.02 17.04
CA SER A 505 -12.69 4.63 17.46
C SER A 505 -13.93 4.07 16.75
N ASP A 506 -13.77 2.91 16.12
CA ASP A 506 -14.84 2.12 15.48
C ASP A 506 -15.70 1.34 16.50
N LEU A 507 -15.24 1.27 17.75
CA LEU A 507 -15.96 0.69 18.90
C LEU A 507 -17.00 1.63 19.52
N LEU A 508 -17.16 2.85 18.98
CA LEU A 508 -18.03 3.92 19.46
C LEU A 508 -18.83 4.49 18.27
N ASP A 509 -20.10 4.82 18.48
CA ASP A 509 -20.98 5.34 17.42
C ASP A 509 -21.53 6.74 17.71
N SER A 510 -22.30 7.31 16.76
CA SER A 510 -22.80 8.68 16.89
C SER A 510 -23.85 8.89 17.98
N SER A 511 -24.29 7.83 18.67
CA SER A 511 -25.12 7.90 19.89
C SER A 511 -24.30 7.98 21.18
N ASP A 512 -22.98 7.69 21.14
CA ASP A 512 -22.10 7.81 22.29
C ASP A 512 -21.80 9.28 22.65
N PRO A 513 -21.67 9.63 23.95
CA PRO A 513 -21.45 11.01 24.37
C PRO A 513 -20.14 11.62 23.84
N ILE A 514 -20.27 12.70 23.08
CA ILE A 514 -19.12 13.48 22.59
C ILE A 514 -18.36 14.11 23.77
N PRO A 515 -17.03 13.95 23.89
CA PRO A 515 -16.25 14.38 25.06
C PRO A 515 -15.97 15.89 25.13
N THR A 516 -16.92 16.77 24.76
CA THR A 516 -16.74 18.24 24.81
C THR A 516 -16.37 18.75 26.21
N GLU A 517 -17.07 18.27 27.24
CA GLU A 517 -16.85 18.60 28.65
C GLU A 517 -15.45 18.22 29.17
N PHE A 518 -14.73 17.33 28.48
CA PHE A 518 -13.34 17.05 28.81
C PHE A 518 -12.45 18.27 28.58
N TYR A 519 -12.68 18.99 27.46
CA TYR A 519 -11.88 20.12 27.01
C TYR A 519 -12.31 21.47 27.60
N HIS A 520 -13.52 21.56 28.18
CA HIS A 520 -14.06 22.75 28.85
C HIS A 520 -13.38 23.07 30.20
N LYS A 521 -12.05 23.23 30.19
CA LYS A 521 -11.19 23.52 31.35
C LYS A 521 -10.13 24.57 31.03
N ALA A 522 -9.74 25.37 32.03
CA ALA A 522 -8.71 26.40 31.94
C ALA A 522 -8.87 27.42 30.77
N GLY A 523 -10.11 27.69 30.36
CA GLY A 523 -10.43 28.62 29.27
C GLY A 523 -10.34 28.02 27.86
N CYS A 524 -10.16 26.70 27.73
CA CYS A 524 -10.19 25.98 26.47
C CYS A 524 -11.60 25.50 26.11
N THR A 525 -11.80 25.21 24.82
CA THR A 525 -12.94 24.47 24.29
C THR A 525 -12.46 23.25 23.52
N ALA A 526 -13.37 22.32 23.22
CA ALA A 526 -13.09 21.29 22.23
C ALA A 526 -12.69 21.93 20.89
N PRO A 527 -11.68 21.39 20.17
CA PRO A 527 -11.25 21.93 18.88
C PRO A 527 -12.14 21.45 17.70
N PHE A 528 -12.97 20.44 17.93
CA PHE A 528 -13.95 19.91 16.98
C PHE A 528 -15.33 20.54 17.18
N LYS A 529 -16.14 20.55 16.11
CA LYS A 529 -17.54 20.97 16.17
C LYS A 529 -18.43 19.77 16.49
N VAL A 530 -19.38 19.97 17.40
CA VAL A 530 -20.54 19.06 17.54
C VAL A 530 -21.45 19.27 16.33
N PRO A 531 -21.86 18.23 15.60
CA PRO A 531 -22.88 18.34 14.56
C PRO A 531 -24.20 18.87 15.12
N ASP A 532 -24.84 19.82 14.43
CA ASP A 532 -26.08 20.46 14.92
C ASP A 532 -27.22 19.46 15.17
N ASP A 533 -27.23 18.33 14.46
CA ASP A 533 -28.22 17.26 14.59
C ASP A 533 -28.15 16.49 15.92
N LEU A 534 -27.05 16.61 16.69
CA LEU A 534 -26.84 15.96 17.99
C LEU A 534 -27.11 16.88 19.20
N ASN A 535 -27.55 18.13 18.98
CA ASN A 535 -27.89 19.09 20.04
C ASN A 535 -29.40 19.15 20.37
N ASN A 536 -30.20 18.17 19.93
CA ASN A 536 -31.64 18.11 20.18
C ASN A 536 -32.02 16.96 21.15
N ASP A 537 -31.66 17.12 22.43
CA ASP A 537 -32.33 16.49 23.59
C ASP A 537 -32.14 17.32 24.87
#